data_AF-A0A8J6LGH7-F1
#
_entry.id   AF-A0A8J6LGH7-F1
#
_cell.length_a   1.000
_cell.length_b   1.000
_cell.length_c   1.000
_cell.angle_alpha   90.00
_cell.angle_beta   90.00
_cell.angle_gamma   90.00
#
_symmetry.space_group_name_H-M   'P 1'
#
loop_
_entity.id
_entity.type
_entity.pdbx_description
1 polymer ?
#
loop_
_entity_poly.entity_id
_entity_poly.type
_entity_poly.pdbx_seq_one_letter_code
_entity_poly.pdbx_strand_id
1 'polypeptide(L)'
;MKSEVLTEAFIETVPQNNILTDPVVLSEIDLRTCTVTTCDFSSKFILRAIKDGKLTSLAGYFDTFFDLPTSVQFSTGPHAPKTHWQQTVFYLKDPIEMKTGNIFSRSKRK
;
A
#
# COMPACT_ATOMS: atom_id res chain seq x y z
N MET A 1 -7.23 -6.86 -20.52
CA MET A 1 -7.74 -7.27 -19.19
C MET A 1 -9.24 -7.07 -19.20
N LYS A 2 -10.07 -8.06 -18.81
CA LYS A 2 -11.53 -7.87 -18.75
C LYS A 2 -11.86 -6.83 -17.67
N SER A 3 -12.87 -5.99 -17.90
CA SER A 3 -13.20 -4.84 -17.05
C SER A 3 -13.51 -5.20 -15.59
N GLU A 4 -14.07 -6.40 -15.36
CA GLU A 4 -14.41 -6.93 -14.03
C GLU A 4 -13.17 -7.18 -13.16
N VAL A 5 -12.02 -7.49 -13.77
CA VAL A 5 -10.77 -7.77 -13.04
C VAL A 5 -10.18 -6.51 -12.43
N LEU A 6 -10.50 -5.32 -12.96
CA LEU A 6 -9.96 -4.04 -12.48
C LEU A 6 -10.63 -3.54 -11.19
N THR A 7 -11.76 -4.11 -10.81
CA THR A 7 -12.48 -3.73 -9.59
C THR A 7 -12.10 -4.56 -8.38
N GLU A 8 -11.36 -5.65 -8.57
CA GLU A 8 -10.97 -6.57 -7.51
C GLU A 8 -9.56 -6.28 -6.99
N ALA A 9 -9.31 -6.72 -5.75
CA ALA A 9 -8.00 -6.67 -5.12
C ALA A 9 -7.33 -8.04 -5.20
N PHE A 10 -6.06 -8.07 -5.57
CA PHE A 10 -5.29 -9.31 -5.73
C PHE A 10 -4.26 -9.45 -4.62
N ILE A 11 -3.96 -10.68 -4.20
CA ILE A 11 -2.89 -10.97 -3.25
C ILE A 11 -1.68 -11.48 -4.03
N GLU A 12 -0.63 -10.66 -4.09
CA GLU A 12 0.57 -10.95 -4.87
C GLU A 12 1.83 -10.50 -4.14
N THR A 13 2.96 -11.16 -4.46
CA THR A 13 4.28 -10.73 -4.01
C THR A 13 4.81 -9.70 -5.02
N VAL A 14 4.88 -8.45 -4.60
CA VAL A 14 5.36 -7.34 -5.42
C VAL A 14 6.89 -7.28 -5.35
N PRO A 15 7.62 -7.40 -6.47
CA PRO A 15 9.07 -7.25 -6.48
C PRO A 15 9.49 -5.83 -6.09
N GLN A 16 10.49 -5.68 -5.22
CA GLN A 16 11.00 -4.37 -4.81
C GLN A 16 11.44 -3.48 -5.99
N ASN A 17 11.98 -4.09 -7.06
CA ASN A 17 12.36 -3.38 -8.28
C ASN A 17 11.17 -2.75 -9.03
N ASN A 18 9.94 -3.18 -8.76
CA ASN A 18 8.73 -2.65 -9.39
C ASN A 18 8.14 -1.46 -8.61
N ILE A 19 8.70 -1.10 -7.45
CA ILE A 19 8.22 0.04 -6.66
C ILE A 19 8.69 1.35 -7.29
N LEU A 20 7.73 2.25 -7.54
CA LEU A 20 7.92 3.52 -8.26
C LEU A 20 7.90 4.75 -7.34
N THR A 21 7.36 4.62 -6.13
CA THR A 21 7.12 5.73 -5.20
C THR A 21 7.57 5.37 -3.79
N ASP A 22 7.78 6.37 -2.95
CA ASP A 22 7.79 6.15 -1.50
C ASP A 22 6.40 5.71 -1.01
N PRO A 23 6.30 4.91 0.07
CA PRO A 23 5.03 4.54 0.67
C PRO A 23 4.42 5.70 1.45
N VAL A 24 3.13 5.59 1.74
CA VAL A 24 2.38 6.54 2.57
C VAL A 24 1.48 5.78 3.54
N VAL A 25 1.43 6.22 4.79
CA VAL A 25 0.56 5.64 5.81
C VAL A 25 -0.89 6.07 5.53
N LEU A 26 -1.78 5.10 5.39
CA LEU A 26 -3.21 5.37 5.18
C LEU A 26 -3.97 5.43 6.51
N SER A 27 -3.63 4.58 7.47
CA SER A 27 -4.26 4.53 8.78
C SER A 27 -3.33 3.84 9.77
N GLU A 28 -3.40 4.27 11.02
CA GLU A 28 -2.79 3.59 12.16
C GLU A 28 -3.91 3.05 13.06
N ILE A 29 -3.76 1.82 13.54
CA ILE A 29 -4.75 1.16 14.39
C ILE A 29 -4.06 0.75 15.68
N ASP A 30 -4.30 1.51 16.76
CA ASP A 30 -3.87 1.12 18.11
C ASP A 30 -4.91 0.17 18.72
N LEU A 31 -4.54 -1.09 18.86
CA LEU A 31 -5.41 -2.15 19.38
C LEU A 31 -5.87 -1.91 20.83
N ARG A 32 -5.19 -1.04 21.59
CA ARG A 32 -5.60 -0.69 22.97
C ARG A 32 -6.75 0.31 23.02
N THR A 33 -6.93 1.11 21.98
CA THR A 33 -7.87 2.23 21.96
C THR A 33 -8.88 2.15 20.81
N CYS A 34 -8.66 1.25 19.84
CA CYS A 34 -9.54 1.12 18.69
C CYS A 34 -10.95 0.66 19.06
N THR A 35 -11.91 1.03 18.22
CA THR A 35 -13.32 0.63 18.30
C THR A 35 -13.70 -0.14 17.05
N VAL A 36 -14.90 -0.75 17.05
CA VAL A 36 -15.41 -1.46 15.87
C VAL A 36 -15.49 -0.58 14.62
N THR A 37 -15.64 0.74 14.79
CA THR A 37 -15.70 1.71 13.69
C THR A 37 -14.33 2.22 13.24
N THR A 38 -13.24 1.90 13.95
CA THR A 38 -11.87 2.33 13.56
C THR A 38 -11.48 1.79 12.18
N CYS A 39 -12.06 0.66 11.77
CA CYS A 39 -11.84 0.10 10.44
C CYS A 39 -12.56 0.89 9.33
N ASP A 40 -13.58 1.71 9.63
CA ASP A 40 -14.35 2.44 8.63
C ASP A 40 -13.71 3.81 8.34
N PHE A 41 -12.54 3.79 7.70
CA PHE A 41 -11.76 5.00 7.42
C PHE A 41 -11.74 5.39 5.95
N SER A 42 -11.49 6.68 5.71
CA SER A 42 -11.11 7.21 4.42
C SER A 42 -9.93 8.15 4.57
N SER A 43 -8.94 7.99 3.68
CA SER A 43 -7.69 8.74 3.74
C SER A 43 -7.35 9.28 2.37
N LYS A 44 -7.04 10.58 2.33
CA LYS A 44 -6.36 11.19 1.19
C LYS A 44 -4.88 10.87 1.30
N PHE A 45 -4.28 10.48 0.18
CA PHE A 45 -2.88 10.12 0.16
C PHE A 45 -2.19 10.69 -1.07
N ILE A 46 -0.88 10.92 -0.92
CA ILE A 46 -0.01 11.47 -1.92
C ILE A 46 1.19 10.53 -2.06
N LEU A 47 1.45 10.05 -3.27
CA LEU A 47 2.60 9.25 -3.61
C LEU A 47 3.51 10.07 -4.53
N ARG A 48 4.79 10.17 -4.17
CA ARG A 48 5.81 10.84 -4.97
C ARG A 48 6.63 9.80 -5.72
N ALA A 49 6.74 9.94 -7.04
CA ALA A 49 7.60 9.08 -7.84
C ALA A 49 9.08 9.32 -7.50
N ILE A 50 9.79 8.24 -7.19
CA ILE A 50 11.23 8.25 -6.88
C ILE A 50 12.09 7.85 -8.09
N LYS A 51 11.46 7.33 -9.13
CA LYS A 51 12.10 7.00 -10.41
C LYS A 51 11.09 7.12 -11.55
N ASP A 52 11.60 7.12 -12.77
CA ASP A 52 10.78 7.10 -13.97
C ASP A 52 10.13 5.73 -14.18
N GLY A 53 8.90 5.71 -14.68
CA GLY A 53 8.21 4.47 -15.01
C GLY A 53 6.70 4.64 -15.17
N LYS A 54 6.03 3.53 -15.44
CA LYS A 54 4.57 3.49 -15.62
C LYS A 54 3.90 2.98 -14.36
N LEU A 55 3.08 3.82 -13.72
CA LEU A 55 2.25 3.41 -12.59
C LEU A 55 1.05 2.61 -13.10
N THR A 56 1.03 1.31 -12.83
CA THR A 56 -0.01 0.37 -13.30
C THR A 56 -0.95 -0.09 -12.19
N SER A 57 -0.50 -0.03 -10.93
CA SER A 57 -1.24 -0.52 -9.77
C SER A 57 -0.78 0.16 -8.49
N LEU A 58 -1.57 0.05 -7.43
CA LEU A 58 -1.24 0.43 -6.07
C LEU A 58 -1.07 -0.84 -5.23
N ALA A 59 0.00 -0.93 -4.45
CA ALA A 59 0.21 -2.01 -3.50
C ALA A 59 -0.11 -1.52 -2.08
N GLY A 60 -1.00 -2.23 -1.39
CA GLY A 60 -1.28 -2.08 0.03
C GLY A 60 -0.58 -3.16 0.84
N TYR A 61 -0.03 -2.77 1.98
CA TYR A 61 0.59 -3.66 2.96
C TYR A 61 0.40 -3.04 4.35
N PHE A 62 0.81 -3.75 5.39
CA PHE A 62 0.79 -3.26 6.76
C PHE A 62 2.08 -3.60 7.49
N ASP A 63 2.36 -2.78 8.51
CA ASP A 63 3.42 -2.97 9.48
C ASP A 63 2.76 -3.26 10.84
N THR A 64 3.42 -4.08 11.65
CA THR A 64 2.97 -4.42 13.00
C THR A 64 4.07 -4.11 14.00
N PHE A 65 3.71 -3.45 15.09
CA PHE A 65 4.60 -3.04 16.17
C PHE A 65 4.11 -3.64 17.47
N PHE A 66 5.01 -4.26 18.22
CA PHE A 66 4.72 -4.82 19.54
C PHE A 66 5.41 -3.96 20.60
N ASP A 67 4.58 -3.46 21.52
CA ASP A 67 5.04 -2.68 22.66
C ASP A 67 5.51 -3.61 23.78
N LEU A 68 6.81 -3.91 23.74
CA LEU A 68 7.53 -4.79 24.66
C LEU A 68 8.83 -4.10 25.08
N PRO A 69 9.45 -4.49 26.22
CA PRO A 69 10.75 -3.94 26.64
C PRO A 69 11.84 -4.03 25.56
N THR A 70 11.77 -5.06 24.72
CA THR A 70 12.54 -5.16 23.48
C THR A 70 11.59 -4.97 22.32
N SER A 71 11.82 -3.95 21.48
CA SER A 71 10.99 -3.67 20.32
C SER A 71 10.96 -4.86 19.37
N VAL A 72 9.76 -5.36 19.09
CA VAL A 72 9.50 -6.39 18.08
C VAL A 72 8.57 -5.77 17.05
N GLN A 73 8.92 -5.91 15.77
CA GLN A 73 8.12 -5.40 14.66
C GLN A 73 8.34 -6.24 13.42
N PHE A 74 7.37 -6.25 12.52
CA PHE A 74 7.54 -6.79 11.18
C PHE A 74 6.71 -6.01 10.16
N SER A 75 7.15 -6.06 8.90
CA SER A 75 6.47 -5.47 7.77
C SER A 75 6.04 -6.56 6.80
N THR A 76 4.88 -6.37 6.17
CA THR A 76 4.46 -7.15 4.99
C THR A 76 4.80 -6.42 3.69
N GLY A 77 5.56 -5.31 3.76
CA GLY A 77 5.90 -4.49 2.61
C GLY A 77 6.86 -5.18 1.62
N PRO A 78 6.88 -4.74 0.36
CA PRO A 78 7.77 -5.26 -0.69
C PRO A 78 9.28 -5.15 -0.40
N HIS A 79 9.65 -4.34 0.58
CA HIS A 79 11.04 -4.10 1.02
C HIS A 79 11.46 -5.04 2.16
N ALA A 80 10.54 -5.83 2.71
CA ALA A 80 10.77 -6.71 3.85
C ALA A 80 10.78 -8.20 3.42
N PRO A 81 11.26 -9.12 4.28
CA PRO A 81 11.16 -10.55 4.02
C PRO A 81 9.73 -11.00 3.73
N LYS A 82 9.57 -11.92 2.78
CA LYS A 82 8.26 -12.41 2.34
C LYS A 82 7.48 -13.04 3.51
N THR A 83 6.23 -12.64 3.65
CA THR A 83 5.25 -13.25 4.56
C THR A 83 4.14 -13.96 3.78
N HIS A 84 3.28 -14.72 4.46
CA HIS A 84 2.13 -15.37 3.82
C HIS A 84 1.04 -14.38 3.36
N TRP A 85 1.00 -13.18 3.95
CA TRP A 85 0.07 -12.12 3.56
C TRP A 85 0.40 -11.49 2.20
N GLN A 86 1.67 -11.54 1.79
CA GLN A 86 2.15 -10.86 0.58
C GLN A 86 1.72 -9.37 0.60
N GLN A 87 1.29 -8.81 -0.54
CA GLN A 87 0.70 -7.48 -0.62
C GLN A 87 -0.64 -7.52 -1.35
N THR A 88 -1.50 -6.55 -1.06
CA THR A 88 -2.78 -6.37 -1.77
C THR A 88 -2.60 -5.41 -2.93
N VAL A 89 -2.75 -5.89 -4.17
CA VAL A 89 -2.58 -5.12 -5.40
C VAL A 89 -3.92 -4.65 -5.95
N PHE A 90 -4.00 -3.35 -6.26
CA PHE A 90 -5.15 -2.70 -6.89
C PHE A 90 -4.73 -2.13 -8.24
N TYR A 91 -5.19 -2.73 -9.34
CA TYR A 91 -4.84 -2.27 -10.68
C TYR A 91 -5.52 -0.94 -11.02
N LEU A 92 -4.79 -0.07 -11.72
CA LEU A 92 -5.38 1.12 -12.33
C LEU A 92 -6.03 0.73 -13.65
N LYS A 93 -7.16 1.36 -13.95
CA LYS A 93 -7.84 1.18 -15.25
C LYS A 93 -6.93 1.59 -16.41
N ASP A 94 -6.31 2.75 -16.26
CA ASP A 94 -5.41 3.35 -17.24
C ASP A 94 -4.05 3.58 -16.56
N PRO A 95 -2.96 2.97 -17.05
CA PRO A 95 -1.64 3.20 -16.47
C PRO A 95 -1.17 4.64 -16.70
N ILE A 96 -0.43 5.19 -15.74
CA ILE A 96 -0.01 6.59 -15.72
C ILE A 96 1.51 6.66 -15.91
N GLU A 97 1.97 7.43 -16.89
CA GLU A 97 3.40 7.72 -17.03
C GLU A 97 3.86 8.66 -15.92
N MET A 98 4.89 8.26 -15.19
CA MET A 98 5.46 9.03 -14.07
C MET A 98 6.94 9.30 -14.34
N LYS A 99 7.33 10.54 -14.10
CA LYS A 99 8.72 10.97 -13.98
C LYS A 99 9.09 11.17 -12.52
N THR A 100 10.37 11.03 -12.22
CA THR A 100 10.91 11.32 -10.90
C THR A 100 10.44 12.69 -10.40
N GLY A 101 9.88 12.73 -9.20
CA GLY A 101 9.30 13.93 -8.59
C GLY A 101 7.83 14.20 -8.94
N ASN A 102 7.22 13.48 -9.90
CA ASN A 102 5.77 13.56 -10.15
C ASN A 102 4.97 13.10 -8.93
N ILE A 103 3.77 13.66 -8.81
CA ILE A 103 2.87 13.42 -7.67
C ILE A 103 1.61 12.74 -8.16
N PHE A 104 1.27 11.61 -7.54
CA PHE A 104 -0.02 10.95 -7.66
C PHE A 104 -0.81 11.17 -6.37
N SER A 105 -2.07 11.62 -6.47
CA SER A 105 -2.94 11.81 -5.32
C SER A 105 -4.31 11.18 -5.54
N ARG A 106 -4.86 10.58 -4.49
CA ARG A 106 -6.21 9.98 -4.51
C ARG A 106 -6.78 9.92 -3.10
N SER A 107 -8.08 9.66 -3.00
CA SER A 107 -8.71 9.23 -1.74
C SER A 107 -8.94 7.72 -1.80
N LYS A 108 -8.63 7.00 -0.72
CA LYS A 108 -9.04 5.61 -0.51
C LYS A 108 -10.09 5.58 0.59
N ARG A 109 -11.12 4.77 0.40
CA ARG A 109 -12.10 4.40 1.42
C ARG A 109 -12.04 2.89 1.56
N LYS A 110 -12.01 2.38 2.79
CA LYS A 110 -12.17 0.94 3.04
C LYS A 110 -13.62 0.53 2.86
#